data_AF-A0A920VN59-F1
#
_entry.id   AF-A0A920VN59-F1
#
_cell.length_a   1.000
_cell.length_b   1.000
_cell.length_c   1.000
_cell.angle_alpha   90.00
_cell.angle_beta   90.00
_cell.angle_gamma   90.00
#
_symmetry.space_group_name_H-M   'P 1'
#
loop_
_entity.id
_entity.type
_entity.pdbx_description
1 polymer ?
#
loop_
_entity_poly.entity_id
_entity_poly.type
_entity_poly.pdbx_seq_one_letter_code
_entity_poly.pdbx_strand_id
1 'polypeptide(L)'
;MKKIYSIVFLLSFSVLLGQPPGAQQNKDIKFVFEPDSLYLNVGETGSVTIKLVNAKGELIKNPFYVYGTPRRSLESQPRISDSTGVAKVTIKP
;
A
#
# COMPACT_ATOMS: atom_id res chain seq x y z
N MET A 1 -48.70 9.23 9.95
CA MET A 1 -47.87 10.40 9.58
C MET A 1 -46.74 10.65 10.59
N LYS A 2 -47.01 11.17 11.81
CA LYS A 2 -45.98 11.57 12.79
C LYS A 2 -44.96 10.48 13.16
N LYS A 3 -45.40 9.22 13.32
CA LYS A 3 -44.53 8.07 13.65
C LYS A 3 -43.57 7.68 12.51
N ILE A 4 -43.98 7.88 11.25
CA ILE A 4 -43.17 7.56 10.07
C ILE A 4 -42.02 8.56 9.96
N TYR A 5 -42.26 9.85 10.21
CA TYR A 5 -41.20 10.86 10.24
C TYR A 5 -40.15 10.59 11.33
N SER A 6 -40.56 10.13 12.52
CA SER A 6 -39.61 9.71 13.57
C SER A 6 -38.76 8.52 13.16
N ILE A 7 -39.34 7.53 12.48
CA ILE A 7 -38.60 6.35 12.01
C ILE A 7 -37.60 6.74 10.92
N VAL A 8 -38.01 7.57 9.96
CA VAL A 8 -37.13 8.08 8.90
C VAL A 8 -36.00 8.91 9.50
N PHE A 9 -36.29 9.76 10.50
CA PHE A 9 -35.30 10.56 11.20
C PHE A 9 -34.26 9.69 11.94
N LEU A 10 -34.71 8.64 12.63
CA LEU A 10 -33.84 7.67 13.31
C LEU A 10 -32.96 6.89 12.32
N LEU A 11 -33.50 6.48 11.17
CA LEU A 11 -32.71 5.80 10.13
C LEU A 11 -31.65 6.71 9.50
N SER A 12 -31.93 8.00 9.32
CA SER A 12 -30.93 8.94 8.79
C SER A 12 -29.77 9.20 9.76
N PHE A 13 -30.02 9.09 11.08
CA PHE A 13 -28.99 9.34 12.10
C PHE A 13 -27.97 8.20 12.22
N SER A 14 -28.39 6.95 11.97
CA SER A 14 -27.48 5.79 12.02
C SER A 14 -26.44 5.79 10.89
N VAL A 15 -26.75 6.39 9.73
CA VAL A 15 -25.80 6.52 8.61
C VAL A 15 -24.66 7.49 8.94
N LEU A 16 -24.92 8.52 9.76
CA LEU A 16 -23.92 9.52 10.13
C LEU A 16 -22.91 9.01 11.17
N LEU A 17 -23.33 8.12 12.07
CA LEU A 17 -22.46 7.58 13.13
C LEU A 17 -21.73 6.29 12.72
N GLY A 18 -22.20 5.59 11.68
CA GLY A 18 -21.65 4.32 11.22
C GLY A 18 -20.51 4.43 10.21
N GLN A 19 -20.14 5.63 9.76
CA GLN A 19 -18.99 5.77 8.88
C GLN A 19 -17.70 5.54 9.69
N PRO A 20 -16.90 4.50 9.36
CA PRO A 20 -15.57 4.41 9.93
C PRO A 20 -14.82 5.69 9.56
N PRO A 21 -13.94 6.22 10.44
CA PRO A 21 -13.09 7.35 10.07
C PRO A 21 -12.44 7.01 8.74
N GLY A 22 -12.73 7.81 7.72
CA GLY A 22 -12.23 7.58 6.36
C GLY A 22 -10.74 7.31 6.48
N ALA A 23 -10.28 6.16 5.95
CA ALA A 23 -8.90 5.72 6.09
C ALA A 23 -8.01 6.93 5.86
N GLN A 24 -7.36 7.42 6.93
CA GLN A 24 -6.48 8.57 6.89
C GLN A 24 -5.51 8.26 5.76
N GLN A 25 -5.71 8.89 4.60
CA GLN A 25 -4.80 8.79 3.48
C GLN A 25 -3.53 9.40 4.05
N ASN A 26 -2.61 8.51 4.43
CA ASN A 26 -1.38 8.83 5.10
C ASN A 26 -0.57 9.58 4.05
N LYS A 27 -0.80 10.90 3.99
CA LYS A 27 -0.53 11.77 2.81
C LYS A 27 0.94 11.81 2.41
N ASP A 28 1.79 11.20 3.21
CA ASP A 28 3.23 11.35 3.19
C ASP A 28 3.97 10.00 3.23
N ILE A 29 3.33 8.88 2.88
CA ILE A 29 4.03 7.60 2.74
C ILE A 29 4.54 7.42 1.31
N LYS A 30 5.82 7.09 1.15
CA LYS A 30 6.44 6.85 -0.16
C LYS A 30 7.36 5.63 -0.14
N PHE A 31 7.54 5.04 -1.32
CA PHE A 31 8.55 4.01 -1.56
C PHE A 31 9.83 4.65 -2.11
N VAL A 32 10.97 4.25 -1.57
CA VAL A 32 12.31 4.62 -2.05
C VAL A 32 12.98 3.36 -2.59
N PHE A 33 13.54 3.45 -3.79
CA PHE A 33 14.19 2.35 -4.49
C PHE A 33 15.70 2.60 -4.56
N GLU A 34 16.48 1.58 -4.23
CA GLU A 34 17.95 1.59 -4.28
C GLU A 34 18.45 0.32 -5.01
N PRO A 35 18.91 0.42 -6.27
CA PRO A 35 18.96 1.63 -7.10
C PRO A 35 17.57 2.16 -7.49
N ASP A 36 17.50 3.41 -7.94
CA ASP A 36 16.25 4.07 -8.36
C ASP A 36 15.69 3.51 -9.69
N SER A 37 16.53 2.77 -10.42
CA SER A 37 16.25 2.22 -11.74
C SER A 37 17.08 0.96 -11.99
N LEU A 38 16.57 0.08 -12.85
CA LEU A 38 17.24 -1.15 -13.28
C LEU A 38 17.05 -1.33 -14.78
N TYR A 39 18.09 -1.81 -15.45
CA TYR A 39 18.03 -2.29 -16.83
C TYR A 39 18.39 -3.78 -16.82
N LEU A 40 17.53 -4.61 -17.40
CA LEU A 40 17.69 -6.06 -17.43
C LEU A 40 17.54 -6.56 -18.86
N ASN A 41 18.51 -7.35 -19.32
CA ASN A 41 18.39 -8.09 -20.57
C ASN A 41 17.53 -9.35 -20.38
N VAL A 42 17.15 -9.96 -21.50
CA VAL A 42 16.39 -11.23 -21.49
C VAL A 42 17.19 -12.31 -20.76
N GLY A 43 16.58 -12.91 -19.73
CA GLY A 43 17.19 -13.95 -18.90
C GLY A 43 17.98 -13.43 -17.70
N GLU A 44 18.19 -12.12 -17.58
CA GLU A 44 18.85 -11.54 -16.41
C GLU A 44 17.92 -11.44 -15.20
N THR A 45 18.54 -11.24 -14.04
CA THR A 45 17.85 -11.02 -12.78
C THR A 45 18.51 -9.84 -12.07
N GLY A 46 17.70 -8.87 -11.66
CA GLY A 46 18.13 -7.69 -10.92
C GLY A 46 17.84 -7.80 -9.44
N SER A 47 18.46 -6.95 -8.63
CA SER A 47 18.11 -6.78 -7.23
C SER A 47 17.91 -5.30 -6.91
N VAL A 48 16.84 -4.98 -6.20
CA VAL A 48 16.52 -3.63 -5.72
C VAL A 48 16.17 -3.69 -4.24
N THR A 49 16.65 -2.72 -3.47
CA THR A 49 16.21 -2.49 -2.10
C THR A 49 15.07 -1.49 -2.12
N ILE A 50 13.93 -1.86 -1.56
CA ILE A 50 12.74 -1.03 -1.47
C ILE A 50 12.54 -0.66 0.01
N LYS A 51 12.38 0.63 0.29
CA LYS A 51 12.13 1.16 1.64
C LYS A 51 10.80 1.89 1.68
N LEU A 52 10.00 1.64 2.71
CA LEU A 52 8.78 2.37 3.01
C LEU A 52 9.10 3.48 4.01
N VAL A 53 8.92 4.73 3.61
CA VAL A 53 9.28 5.89 4.44
C VAL A 53 8.14 6.90 4.56
N ASN A 54 8.17 7.71 5.62
CA ASN A 54 7.28 8.86 5.81
C ASN A 54 7.79 10.14 5.12
N ALA A 55 7.09 11.26 5.30
CA ALA A 55 7.48 12.58 4.73
C ALA A 55 8.91 12.98 5.09
N LYS A 56 9.35 12.64 6.31
CA LYS A 56 10.67 12.99 6.85
C LYS A 56 11.76 12.03 6.36
N GLY A 57 11.41 10.98 5.62
CA GLY A 57 12.35 9.95 5.18
C GLY A 57 12.63 8.87 6.22
N GLU A 58 11.88 8.83 7.32
CA GLU A 58 12.04 7.83 8.37
C GLU A 58 11.33 6.52 7.97
N LEU A 59 11.95 5.38 8.29
CA LEU A 59 11.40 4.06 7.99
C LEU A 59 10.08 3.80 8.72
N ILE A 60 9.09 3.32 7.98
CA ILE A 60 7.81 2.88 8.50
C ILE A 60 7.86 1.36 8.66
N LYS A 61 7.71 0.88 9.90
CA LYS A 61 7.70 -0.54 10.26
C LYS A 61 6.37 -1.22 9.91
N ASN A 62 6.03 -1.26 8.64
CA ASN A 62 4.81 -1.88 8.13
C ASN A 62 5.14 -2.75 6.90
N PRO A 63 4.70 -4.02 6.86
CA PRO A 63 4.89 -4.85 5.68
C PRO A 63 4.18 -4.26 4.45
N PHE A 64 4.80 -4.42 3.28
CA PHE A 64 4.24 -4.03 1.99
C PHE A 64 4.37 -5.14 0.95
N TYR A 65 3.50 -5.12 -0.06
CA TYR A 65 3.49 -6.09 -1.16
C TYR A 65 4.27 -5.57 -2.36
N VAL A 66 4.96 -6.49 -3.04
CA VAL A 66 5.70 -6.24 -4.28
C VAL A 66 5.21 -7.19 -5.37
N TYR A 67 4.79 -6.62 -6.49
CA TYR A 67 4.34 -7.36 -7.67
C TYR A 67 4.41 -6.49 -8.93
N GLY A 68 4.68 -7.10 -10.09
CA GLY A 68 4.54 -6.43 -11.37
C GLY A 68 3.08 -6.36 -11.83
N THR A 69 2.71 -5.26 -12.48
CA THR A 69 1.43 -5.05 -13.16
C THR A 69 1.63 -5.03 -14.68
N PRO A 70 0.90 -5.85 -15.46
CA PRO A 70 -0.13 -6.82 -15.06
C PRO A 70 0.43 -7.99 -14.25
N ARG A 71 -0.43 -8.73 -13.53
CA ARG A 71 0.00 -9.80 -12.60
C ARG A 71 0.90 -10.81 -13.33
N ARG A 72 2.07 -11.12 -12.75
CA ARG A 72 3.15 -11.98 -13.31
C ARG A 72 3.93 -11.40 -14.49
N SER A 73 3.82 -10.09 -14.76
CA SER A 73 4.74 -9.39 -15.68
C SER A 73 6.18 -9.31 -15.16
N LEU A 74 6.35 -9.37 -13.83
CA LEU A 74 7.64 -9.39 -13.16
C LEU A 74 7.58 -10.42 -12.02
N GLU A 75 8.47 -11.40 -12.06
CA GLU A 75 8.74 -12.24 -10.90
C GLU A 75 9.50 -11.41 -9.87
N SER A 76 8.99 -11.38 -8.64
CA SER A 76 9.56 -10.62 -7.53
C SER A 76 9.63 -11.51 -6.29
N GLN A 77 10.79 -11.57 -5.65
CA GLN A 77 10.99 -12.35 -4.44
C GLN A 77 11.83 -11.56 -3.42
N PRO A 78 11.37 -11.39 -2.17
CA PRO A 78 10.05 -11.78 -1.65
C PRO A 78 8.93 -10.87 -2.17
N ARG A 79 7.69 -11.38 -2.17
CA ARG A 79 6.48 -10.62 -2.57
C ARG A 79 5.88 -9.78 -1.45
N ILE A 80 6.33 -10.00 -0.22
CA ILE A 80 5.91 -9.26 0.98
C ILE A 80 7.19 -8.91 1.71
N SER A 81 7.35 -7.64 2.09
CA SER A 81 8.45 -7.22 2.96
C SER A 81 8.27 -7.78 4.36
N ASP A 82 9.34 -7.78 5.14
CA ASP A 82 9.20 -8.00 6.58
C ASP A 82 8.55 -6.77 7.27
N SER A 83 8.45 -6.83 8.60
CA SER A 83 7.90 -5.76 9.42
C SER A 83 8.83 -4.56 9.58
N THR A 84 10.04 -4.56 9.02
CA THR A 84 11.01 -3.46 9.16
C THR A 84 10.72 -2.28 8.25
N GLY A 85 9.91 -2.48 7.20
CA GLY A 85 9.69 -1.50 6.14
C GLY A 85 10.79 -1.50 5.08
N VAL A 86 11.62 -2.54 5.02
CA VAL A 86 12.68 -2.71 4.02
C VAL A 86 12.54 -4.09 3.36
N ALA A 87 12.73 -4.15 2.04
CA ALA A 87 12.81 -5.42 1.32
C ALA A 87 13.91 -5.36 0.27
N LYS A 88 14.86 -6.31 0.32
CA LYS A 88 15.73 -6.59 -0.82
C LYS A 88 15.00 -7.57 -1.72
N VAL A 89 14.57 -7.09 -2.88
CA VAL A 89 13.76 -7.84 -3.83
C VAL A 89 14.60 -8.20 -5.04
N THR A 90 14.55 -9.48 -5.39
CA THR A 90 15.06 -10.01 -6.66
C THR A 90 13.97 -9.87 -7.71
N ILE A 91 14.29 -9.26 -8.85
CA ILE A 91 13.37 -9.01 -9.97
C ILE A 91 13.84 -9.79 -11.19
N LYS A 92 12.90 -10.49 -11.83
CA LYS A 92 13.12 -11.14 -13.12
C LYS A 92 11.98 -10.78 -14.09
N PRO A 93 12.32 -10.27 -15.30
CA PRO A 93 11.36 -9.95 -16.35
C PRO A 93 10.74 -11.20 -16.99
#